data_AF-A0A939PJV7-F1
#
_entry.id   AF-A0A939PJV7-F1
#
_cell.length_a   1.000
_cell.length_b   1.000
_cell.length_c   1.000
_cell.angle_alpha   90.00
_cell.angle_beta   90.00
_cell.angle_gamma   90.00
#
_symmetry.space_group_name_H-M   'P 1'
#
loop_
_entity.id
_entity.type
_entity.pdbx_description
1 polymer ?
#
loop_
_entity_poly.entity_id
_entity_poly.type
_entity_poly.pdbx_seq_one_letter_code
_entity_poly.pdbx_strand_id
1 'polypeptide(L)'
;MPIYELKCEAGHRFEVIQSFTAALPDCRECGAATAKVPSRCGLAGAANLPPPNEAMPQTWRGTYGADRDYVAGLRRTAEERRSLEERHPELAGDRRPILAHEGRYENAPLRAGDPKDGPGITTG
;
A
#
# COMPACT_ATOMS: atom_id res chain seq x y z
N MET A 1 -22.21 -23.57 11.81
CA MET A 1 -21.34 -24.75 11.62
C MET A 1 -19.94 -24.25 11.30
N PRO A 2 -18.93 -24.50 12.14
CA PRO A 2 -17.55 -24.06 11.89
C PRO A 2 -16.88 -24.85 10.75
N ILE A 3 -15.89 -24.21 10.12
CA ILE A 3 -14.98 -24.81 9.14
C ILE A 3 -13.65 -25.07 9.84
N TYR A 4 -13.11 -26.28 9.69
CA TYR A 4 -11.79 -26.64 10.20
C TYR A 4 -10.87 -27.06 9.06
N GLU A 5 -9.61 -26.65 9.14
CA GLU A 5 -8.53 -27.22 8.35
C GLU A 5 -7.91 -28.38 9.14
N LEU A 6 -7.84 -29.56 8.54
CA LEU A 6 -7.30 -30.79 9.15
C LEU A 6 -6.04 -31.26 8.41
N LYS A 7 -5.16 -31.95 9.12
CA LYS A 7 -3.96 -32.58 8.56
C LYS A 7 -3.75 -33.99 9.14
N CYS A 8 -3.36 -34.95 8.29
CA CYS A 8 -2.96 -36.29 8.73
C CYS A 8 -1.42 -36.42 8.90
N GLU A 9 -0.97 -37.53 9.49
CA GLU A 9 0.47 -37.81 9.68
C GLU A 9 1.26 -37.89 8.36
N ALA A 10 0.63 -38.39 7.29
CA ALA A 10 1.22 -38.43 5.95
C ALA A 10 1.32 -37.05 5.26
N GLY A 11 0.67 -36.02 5.82
CA GLY A 11 0.81 -34.64 5.35
C GLY A 11 -0.34 -34.09 4.52
N HIS A 12 -1.34 -34.91 4.14
CA HIS A 12 -2.52 -34.45 3.41
C HIS A 12 -3.34 -33.45 4.24
N ARG A 13 -3.78 -32.36 3.60
CA ARG A 13 -4.56 -31.28 4.21
C ARG A 13 -5.91 -31.14 3.51
N PHE A 14 -6.97 -30.93 4.29
CA PHE A 14 -8.30 -30.71 3.75
C PHE A 14 -9.17 -29.93 4.72
N GLU A 15 -10.23 -29.33 4.18
CA GLU A 15 -11.22 -28.57 4.96
C GLU A 15 -12.47 -29.40 5.21
N VAL A 16 -13.07 -29.24 6.40
CA VAL A 16 -14.34 -29.87 6.75
C VAL A 16 -15.25 -28.89 7.48
N ILE A 17 -16.54 -28.93 7.15
CA ILE A 17 -17.60 -28.21 7.85
C ILE A 17 -18.29 -29.21 8.79
N GLN A 18 -18.10 -29.07 10.11
CA GLN A 18 -18.68 -30.01 11.09
C GLN A 18 -19.01 -29.34 12.42
N SER A 19 -19.83 -29.99 13.25
CA SER A 19 -20.05 -29.58 14.64
C SER A 19 -18.76 -29.65 15.46
N PHE A 20 -18.62 -28.80 16.47
CA PHE A 20 -17.49 -28.84 17.41
C PHE A 20 -17.43 -30.15 18.22
N THR A 21 -18.57 -30.79 18.46
CA THR A 21 -18.69 -32.03 19.23
C THR A 21 -18.53 -33.30 18.39
N ALA A 22 -18.47 -33.18 17.07
CA ALA A 22 -18.29 -34.33 16.18
C ALA A 22 -16.82 -34.80 16.21
N ALA A 23 -16.63 -36.13 16.16
CA ALA A 23 -15.30 -36.71 15.98
C ALA A 23 -14.66 -36.22 14.67
N LEU A 24 -13.33 -36.10 14.65
CA LEU A 24 -12.61 -35.73 13.43
C LEU A 24 -12.63 -36.92 12.45
N PRO A 25 -12.91 -36.68 11.16
CA PRO A 25 -12.88 -37.74 10.16
C PRO A 25 -11.44 -38.19 9.89
N ASP A 26 -11.28 -39.47 9.53
CA ASP A 26 -10.03 -39.98 9.01
C ASP A 26 -9.69 -39.34 7.66
N CYS A 27 -8.41 -39.38 7.31
CA CYS A 27 -7.93 -38.87 6.05
C CYS A 27 -8.51 -39.68 4.88
N ARG A 28 -9.15 -39.00 3.92
CA ARG A 28 -9.76 -39.64 2.74
C ARG A 28 -8.75 -40.30 1.80
N GLU A 29 -7.47 -39.93 1.89
CA GLU A 29 -6.42 -40.45 1.00
C GLU A 29 -5.66 -41.63 1.60
N CYS A 30 -5.41 -41.63 2.92
CA CYS A 30 -4.56 -42.63 3.57
C CYS A 30 -5.21 -43.35 4.75
N GLY A 31 -6.42 -42.97 5.15
CA GLY A 31 -7.14 -43.57 6.28
C GLY A 31 -6.55 -43.25 7.67
N ALA A 32 -5.47 -42.47 7.75
CA ALA A 32 -4.86 -42.09 9.03
C ALA A 32 -5.70 -41.06 9.80
N ALA A 33 -5.55 -41.05 11.12
CA ALA A 33 -6.15 -40.06 12.00
C ALA A 33 -5.72 -38.63 11.62
N THR A 34 -6.59 -37.66 11.86
CA THR A 34 -6.36 -36.25 11.53
C THR A 34 -6.38 -35.37 12.76
N ALA A 35 -5.65 -34.26 12.69
CA ALA A 35 -5.62 -33.22 13.71
C ALA A 35 -5.99 -31.85 13.13
N LYS A 36 -6.58 -30.99 13.96
CA LYS A 36 -6.88 -29.60 13.59
C LYS A 36 -5.58 -28.83 13.40
N VAL A 37 -5.49 -28.05 12.33
CA VAL A 37 -4.35 -27.17 12.07
C VAL A 37 -4.66 -25.78 12.63
N PRO A 38 -3.76 -25.17 13.43
CA PRO A 38 -3.90 -23.78 13.81
C PRO A 38 -3.93 -22.89 12.57
N SER A 39 -4.90 -21.99 12.47
CA SER A 39 -4.95 -21.01 11.40
C SER A 39 -3.66 -20.19 11.38
N ARG A 40 -3.10 -19.97 10.18
CA ARG A 40 -2.00 -19.03 10.03
C ARG A 40 -2.54 -17.63 10.32
N CYS A 41 -1.86 -16.87 11.18
CA CYS A 41 -2.16 -15.46 11.34
C CYS A 41 -1.70 -14.74 10.06
N GLY A 42 -2.66 -14.23 9.27
CA GLY A 42 -2.35 -13.37 8.13
C GLY A 42 -2.00 -11.97 8.64
N LEU A 43 -0.78 -11.51 8.39
CA LEU A 43 -0.42 -10.11 8.60
C LEU A 43 -1.00 -9.29 7.43
N ALA A 44 -2.21 -8.77 7.61
CA ALA A 44 -2.80 -7.79 6.69
C ALA A 44 -2.29 -6.38 7.02
N GLY A 45 -2.14 -5.52 6.00
CA GLY A 45 -1.74 -4.12 6.20
C GLY A 45 -0.24 -3.87 6.45
N ALA A 46 0.62 -4.88 6.23
CA ALA A 46 2.07 -4.73 6.39
C ALA A 46 2.71 -3.82 5.31
N ALA A 47 2.04 -3.65 4.17
CA ALA A 47 2.49 -2.78 3.10
C ALA A 47 1.70 -1.47 3.12
N ASN A 48 2.26 -0.43 3.74
CA ASN A 48 1.77 0.94 3.65
C ASN A 48 2.82 1.80 2.96
N LEU A 49 2.38 2.56 1.95
CA LEU A 49 3.20 3.57 1.30
C LEU A 49 3.25 4.82 2.20
N PRO A 50 4.45 5.34 2.54
CA PRO A 50 4.56 6.66 3.14
C PRO A 50 3.84 7.69 2.23
N PRO A 51 3.12 8.66 2.82
CA PRO A 51 2.47 9.72 2.06
C PRO A 51 3.41 10.43 1.09
N PRO A 52 2.91 10.83 -0.10
CA PRO A 52 3.71 11.58 -1.05
C PRO A 52 3.96 13.02 -0.56
N ASN A 53 4.90 13.73 -1.18
CA ASN A 53 5.30 15.07 -0.75
C ASN A 53 4.15 16.08 -0.86
N GLU A 54 3.25 15.92 -1.83
CA GLU A 54 2.09 16.76 -2.05
C GLU A 54 1.07 16.67 -0.89
N ALA A 55 1.11 15.59 -0.10
CA ALA A 55 0.28 15.42 1.08
C ALA A 55 0.88 16.09 2.34
N MET A 56 2.11 16.63 2.26
CA MET A 56 2.70 17.36 3.37
C MET A 56 1.94 18.67 3.65
N PRO A 57 1.83 19.10 4.91
CA PRO A 57 1.15 20.35 5.24
C PRO A 57 1.85 21.55 4.59
N GLN A 58 1.09 22.33 3.83
CA GLN A 58 1.58 23.52 3.11
C GLN A 58 1.38 24.84 3.88
N THR A 59 0.90 24.78 5.13
CA THR A 59 0.59 25.97 5.94
C THR A 59 1.18 25.88 7.34
N TRP A 60 1.44 27.03 7.95
CA TRP A 60 1.91 27.14 9.34
C TRP A 60 0.97 26.47 10.35
N ARG A 61 -0.34 26.60 10.14
CA ARG A 61 -1.33 25.92 10.98
C ARG A 61 -1.29 24.41 10.77
N GLY A 62 -1.07 23.96 9.54
CA GLY A 62 -0.90 22.54 9.20
C GLY A 62 0.33 21.91 9.84
N THR A 63 1.37 22.69 10.17
CA THR A 63 2.53 22.22 10.95
C THR A 63 2.35 22.38 12.46
N TYR A 64 1.14 22.69 12.93
CA TYR A 64 0.82 22.95 14.33
C TYR A 64 1.72 24.02 14.97
N GLY A 65 2.05 25.07 14.23
CA GLY A 65 2.93 26.12 14.72
C GLY A 65 4.40 25.68 14.80
N ALA A 66 4.81 24.79 13.89
CA ALA A 66 6.10 24.12 13.91
C ALA A 66 6.35 23.33 15.21
N ASP A 67 5.32 22.59 15.67
CA ASP A 67 5.50 21.65 16.76
C ASP A 67 6.66 20.70 16.44
N ARG A 68 7.63 20.62 17.36
CA ARG A 68 8.92 19.98 17.08
C ARG A 68 8.77 18.50 16.80
N ASP A 69 7.92 17.82 17.56
CA ASP A 69 7.79 16.36 17.48
C ASP A 69 6.97 15.98 16.23
N TYR A 70 5.95 16.78 15.90
CA TYR A 70 5.20 16.66 14.65
C TYR A 70 6.09 16.88 13.42
N VAL A 71 6.87 17.97 13.39
CA VAL A 71 7.80 18.27 12.29
C VAL A 71 8.89 17.20 12.16
N ALA A 72 9.41 16.68 13.27
CA ALA A 72 10.34 15.56 13.24
C ALA A 72 9.70 14.30 12.64
N GLY A 73 8.42 14.06 12.91
CA GLY A 73 7.63 13.01 12.27
C GLY A 73 7.51 13.21 10.76
N LEU A 74 7.11 14.41 10.31
CA LEU A 74 7.01 14.74 8.89
C LEU A 74 8.34 14.54 8.16
N ARG A 75 9.45 14.94 8.78
CA ARG A 75 10.79 14.75 8.22
C ARG A 75 11.10 13.27 8.00
N ARG A 76 10.84 12.41 8.99
CA ARG A 76 11.04 10.95 8.85
C ARG A 76 10.19 10.38 7.73
N THR A 77 8.91 10.76 7.66
CA THR A 77 8.00 10.34 6.59
C THR A 77 8.53 10.74 5.20
N ALA A 78 9.04 11.97 5.05
CA ALA A 78 9.60 12.45 3.80
C ALA A 78 10.91 11.72 3.41
N GLU A 79 11.74 11.38 4.39
CA GLU A 79 12.96 10.58 4.18
C GLU A 79 12.62 9.13 3.76
N GLU A 80 11.63 8.50 4.41
CA GLU A 80 11.12 7.17 4.05
C GLU A 80 10.53 7.15 2.63
N ARG A 81 9.71 8.15 2.29
CA ARG A 81 9.15 8.31 0.94
C ARG A 81 10.24 8.43 -0.10
N ARG A 82 11.26 9.27 0.16
CA ARG A 82 12.39 9.45 -0.76
C ARG A 82 13.17 8.16 -0.98
N SER A 83 13.50 7.45 0.10
CA SER A 83 14.21 6.17 0.01
C SER A 83 13.39 5.12 -0.74
N LEU A 84 12.06 5.16 -0.64
CA LEU A 84 11.18 4.28 -1.41
C LEU A 84 11.21 4.63 -2.90
N GLU A 85 11.04 5.89 -3.26
CA GLU A 85 11.05 6.36 -4.66
C GLU A 85 12.41 6.15 -5.34
N GLU A 86 13.52 6.23 -4.60
CA GLU A 86 14.87 5.92 -5.12
C GLU A 86 15.01 4.43 -5.49
N ARG A 87 14.40 3.54 -4.71
CA ARG A 87 14.38 2.10 -4.98
C ARG A 87 13.33 1.69 -6.02
N HIS A 88 12.27 2.49 -6.12
CA HIS A 88 11.10 2.26 -6.97
C HIS A 88 10.77 3.54 -7.76
N PRO A 89 11.55 3.84 -8.83
CA PRO A 89 11.36 5.05 -9.62
C PRO A 89 9.97 5.15 -10.25
N GLU A 90 9.29 4.02 -10.48
CA GLU A 90 7.92 3.94 -10.96
C GLU A 90 6.88 4.54 -10.00
N LEU A 91 7.23 4.68 -8.72
CA LEU A 91 6.38 5.29 -7.69
C LEU A 91 6.63 6.79 -7.55
N ALA A 92 7.70 7.31 -8.16
CA ALA A 92 8.05 8.72 -8.06
C ALA A 92 7.05 9.58 -8.86
N GLY A 93 6.56 10.65 -8.24
CA GLY A 93 5.78 11.67 -8.93
C GLY A 93 6.61 12.49 -9.92
N ASP A 94 5.95 13.37 -10.67
CA ASP A 94 6.66 14.30 -11.56
C ASP A 94 7.39 15.39 -10.76
N ARG A 95 8.71 15.21 -10.64
CA ARG A 95 9.61 16.13 -9.91
C ARG A 95 10.24 17.20 -10.79
N ARG A 96 9.86 17.30 -12.07
CA ARG A 96 10.44 18.28 -12.99
C ARG A 96 10.06 19.70 -12.51
N PRO A 97 11.02 20.65 -12.52
CA PRO A 97 10.75 22.02 -12.10
C PRO A 97 9.58 22.64 -12.86
N ILE A 98 8.71 23.36 -12.15
CA ILE A 98 7.64 24.15 -12.76
C ILE A 98 8.26 25.44 -13.29
N LEU A 99 8.12 25.66 -14.60
CA LEU A 99 8.59 26.85 -15.30
C LEU A 99 7.53 27.97 -15.34
N ALA A 100 6.24 27.60 -15.44
CA ALA A 100 5.11 28.53 -15.38
C ALA A 100 3.86 27.83 -14.85
N HIS A 101 3.06 28.53 -14.04
CA HIS A 101 1.82 28.01 -13.44
C HIS A 101 0.69 29.05 -13.40
N GLU A 102 0.87 30.17 -14.09
CA GLU A 102 -0.10 31.27 -14.16
C GLU A 102 -0.64 31.43 -15.59
N GLY A 103 -1.77 32.12 -15.72
CA GLY A 103 -2.41 32.39 -17.01
C GLY A 103 -2.78 31.11 -17.75
N ARG A 104 -2.26 30.91 -18.97
CA ARG A 104 -2.55 29.71 -19.78
C ARG A 104 -2.14 28.39 -19.12
N TYR A 105 -1.31 28.44 -18.09
CA TYR A 105 -0.79 27.28 -17.36
C TYR A 105 -1.40 27.09 -15.97
N GLU A 106 -2.45 27.84 -15.63
CA GLU A 106 -3.11 27.77 -14.33
C GLU A 106 -3.61 26.36 -14.00
N ASN A 107 -4.25 25.70 -14.97
CA ASN A 107 -4.80 24.34 -14.80
C ASN A 107 -3.79 23.23 -15.11
N ALA A 108 -2.68 23.56 -15.78
CA ALA A 108 -1.66 22.61 -16.20
C ALA A 108 -0.29 23.32 -16.21
N PRO A 109 0.45 23.26 -15.08
CA PRO A 109 1.74 23.93 -14.97
C PRO A 109 2.72 23.43 -16.03
N LEU A 110 3.37 24.35 -16.73
CA LEU A 110 4.46 24.03 -17.65
C LEU A 110 5.66 23.55 -16.83
N ARG A 111 6.13 22.33 -17.08
CA ARG A 111 7.32 21.79 -16.43
C ARG A 111 8.51 21.74 -17.38
N ALA A 112 9.70 21.61 -16.81
CA ALA A 112 10.91 21.45 -17.60
C ALA A 112 10.82 20.22 -18.53
N GLY A 113 11.11 20.41 -19.81
CA GLY A 113 11.01 19.38 -20.84
C GLY A 113 9.65 19.24 -21.50
N ASP A 114 8.60 19.94 -21.01
CA ASP A 114 7.34 20.01 -21.72
C ASP A 114 7.47 20.88 -22.99
N PRO A 115 6.73 20.55 -24.07
CA PRO A 115 6.64 21.44 -25.22
C PRO A 115 6.06 22.79 -24.80
N LYS A 116 6.75 23.87 -25.20
CA LYS A 116 6.37 25.26 -24.84
C LYS A 116 5.07 25.71 -25.50
N ASP A 117 4.66 24.99 -26.54
CA ASP A 117 3.36 25.08 -27.14
C ASP A 117 2.48 24.04 -26.42
N GLY A 118 1.69 24.51 -25.44
CA GLY A 118 0.68 23.67 -24.78
C GLY A 118 -0.29 23.04 -25.80
N PRO A 119 -1.19 22.12 -25.40
CA PRO A 119 -2.01 21.32 -26.32
C PRO A 119 -2.54 22.21 -27.44
N GLY A 120 -2.06 21.93 -28.66
CA GLY A 120 -2.33 22.74 -29.83
C GLY A 120 -3.84 22.88 -29.99
N ILE A 121 -4.34 24.10 -29.84
CA ILE A 121 -5.64 24.46 -30.39
C ILE A 121 -5.45 24.37 -31.91
N THR A 122 -5.79 23.24 -32.49
CA THR A 122 -6.07 23.12 -33.92
C THR A 122 -7.35 23.91 -34.18
N THR A 123 -7.23 25.19 -34.46
CA THR A 123 -8.26 25.93 -35.20
C THR A 123 -8.16 25.53 -36.67
N GLY A 124 -9.30 25.12 -37.24
CA GLY A 124 -9.44 24.62 -38.60
C GLY A 124 -9.33 25.68 -39.70
#